data_AF-A0A3S0VGN3-F1
#
_entry.id   AF-A0A3S0VGN3-F1
#
_cell.length_a   1.000
_cell.length_b   1.000
_cell.length_c   1.000
_cell.angle_alpha   90.00
_cell.angle_beta   90.00
_cell.angle_gamma   90.00
#
_symmetry.space_group_name_H-M   'P 1'
#
loop_
_entity.id
_entity.type
_entity.pdbx_description
1 polymer ?
#
loop_
_entity_poly.entity_id
_entity_poly.type
_entity_poly.pdbx_seq_one_letter_code
_entity_poly.pdbx_strand_id
1 'polypeptide(L)' 'MKKFNISSGDDFMYKYYIDGREVSKDDVNRLNPSEIARVMVNNQKTGDLKKGEVKVETKK' A
#
# COMPACT_ATOMS: atom_id res chain seq x y z
N MET A 1 7.42 1.01 20.20
CA MET A 1 6.53 0.53 19.11
C MET A 1 6.92 1.23 17.82
N LYS A 2 7.42 0.51 16.81
CA LYS A 2 7.93 1.10 15.56
C LYS A 2 6.80 1.15 14.54
N LYS A 3 6.24 2.35 14.29
CA LYS A 3 5.14 2.56 13.34
C LYS A 3 5.67 2.51 11.92
N PHE A 4 5.02 1.72 11.07
CA PHE A 4 5.28 1.71 9.63
C PHE A 4 4.83 3.06 9.05
N ASN A 5 5.66 3.71 8.24
CA ASN A 5 5.38 5.02 7.68
C ASN A 5 5.74 5.02 6.19
N ILE A 6 4.75 5.22 5.32
CA ILE A 6 4.97 5.34 3.87
C ILE A 6 5.07 6.84 3.55
N SER A 7 6.28 7.34 3.31
CA SER A 7 6.51 8.70 2.82
C SER A 7 6.37 8.72 1.30
N SER A 8 5.28 9.30 0.80
CA SER A 8 5.10 9.61 -0.62
C SER A 8 5.61 11.04 -0.82
N GLY A 9 6.71 11.21 -1.55
CA GLY A 9 7.01 12.52 -2.15
C GLY A 9 6.02 12.79 -3.29
N ASP A 10 5.75 14.06 -3.60
CA ASP A 10 4.77 14.54 -4.60
C ASP A 10 4.79 13.79 -5.95
N ASP A 11 5.92 13.22 -6.37
CA ASP A 11 6.10 12.47 -7.63
C ASP A 11 5.67 10.99 -7.61
N PHE A 12 5.21 10.46 -6.48
CA PHE A 12 4.83 9.05 -6.34
C PHE A 12 3.33 8.85 -6.19
N MET A 13 2.67 8.42 -7.28
CA MET A 13 1.28 7.96 -7.23
C MET A 13 1.23 6.51 -6.76
N TYR A 14 0.93 6.29 -5.47
CA TYR A 14 0.62 4.97 -4.93
C TYR A 14 -0.88 4.71 -4.90
N LYS A 15 -1.28 3.58 -5.48
CA LYS A 15 -2.62 3.01 -5.29
C LYS A 15 -2.60 1.93 -4.23
N TYR A 16 -3.65 1.84 -3.44
CA TYR A 16 -3.74 0.93 -2.31
C TYR A 16 -4.94 0.01 -2.48
N TYR A 17 -4.75 -1.28 -2.20
CA TYR A 17 -5.79 -2.29 -2.30
C TYR A 17 -5.80 -3.17 -1.07
N ILE A 18 -6.98 -3.50 -0.53
CA ILE A 18 -7.20 -4.53 0.50
C ILE A 18 -8.14 -5.58 -0.09
N ASP A 19 -7.71 -6.85 -0.13
CA ASP A 19 -8.48 -7.97 -0.68
C ASP A 19 -9.01 -7.70 -2.10
N GLY A 20 -8.20 -7.00 -2.91
CA GLY A 20 -8.53 -6.61 -4.28
C GLY A 20 -9.43 -5.37 -4.40
N ARG A 21 -9.92 -4.79 -3.30
CA ARG A 21 -10.67 -3.52 -3.31
C ARG A 21 -9.74 -2.33 -3.20
N GLU A 22 -9.89 -1.36 -4.09
CA GLU A 22 -9.15 -0.09 -4.01
C GLU A 22 -9.62 0.68 -2.77
N VAL A 23 -8.66 1.16 -1.98
CA VAL A 23 -8.90 1.85 -0.72
C VAL A 23 -7.97 3.06 -0.59
N SER A 24 -8.21 3.90 0.41
CA SER A 24 -7.32 5.00 0.71
C SER A 24 -6.08 4.53 1.47
N LYS A 25 -5.03 5.33 1.44
CA LYS A 25 -3.84 5.13 2.28
C LYS A 25 -4.19 5.01 3.76
N ASP A 26 -5.17 5.78 4.22
CA ASP A 26 -5.60 5.77 5.63
C ASP A 26 -6.19 4.42 6.04
N ASP A 27 -7.03 3.82 5.19
CA ASP A 27 -7.61 2.49 5.42
C ASP A 27 -6.54 1.41 5.55
N VAL A 28 -5.51 1.43 4.70
CA VAL A 28 -4.38 0.49 4.81
C VAL A 28 -3.61 0.71 6.11
N ASN A 29 -3.42 1.95 6.54
CA ASN A 29 -2.71 2.25 7.80
C ASN A 29 -3.52 1.89 9.05
N ARG A 30 -4.85 1.81 8.95
CA ARG A 30 -5.73 1.36 10.03
C ARG A 30 -5.76 -0.16 10.16
N LEU A 31 -5.32 -0.89 9.14
CA LEU A 31 -5.36 -2.34 9.15
C LEU A 31 -4.36 -2.90 10.17
N ASN A 32 -4.81 -3.84 11.00
CA ASN A 32 -3.91 -4.45 11.97
C ASN A 32 -2.95 -5.42 11.27
N PRO A 33 -1.63 -5.35 11.53
CA PRO A 33 -0.66 -6.24 10.90
C PRO A 33 -0.89 -7.72 11.24
N SER A 34 -1.56 -8.02 12.36
CA SER A 34 -1.93 -9.38 12.74
C SER A 34 -2.97 -10.01 11.80
N GLU A 35 -3.83 -9.18 11.20
CA GLU A 35 -4.89 -9.58 10.28
C GLU A 35 -4.40 -9.66 8.82
N ILE A 36 -3.16 -9.23 8.55
CA ILE A 36 -2.57 -9.28 7.21
C ILE A 36 -2.02 -10.69 6.95
N ALA A 37 -2.52 -11.34 5.89
CA ALA A 37 -1.95 -12.58 5.38
C ALA A 37 -0.72 -12.28 4.51
N ARG A 38 -0.82 -11.28 3.64
CA ARG A 38 0.22 -10.95 2.67
C ARG A 38 0.19 -9.48 2.28
N VAL A 39 1.37 -8.92 2.01
CA VAL A 39 1.52 -7.59 1.38
C VAL A 39 2.33 -7.75 0.10
N MET A 40 1.82 -7.20 -0.99
CA MET A 40 2.48 -7.12 -2.28
C MET A 40 2.68 -5.65 -2.62
N VAL A 41 3.93 -5.28 -2.90
CA VAL A 41 4.29 -3.93 -3.31
C VAL A 41 4.85 -4.01 -4.72
N ASN A 42 4.16 -3.40 -5.67
CA ASN A 42 4.58 -3.31 -7.05
C ASN A 42 4.96 -1.87 -7.37
N ASN A 43 6.26 -1.63 -7.55
CA ASN A 43 6.76 -0.29 -7.89
C ASN A 43 7.16 -0.28 -9.35
N GLN A 44 6.48 0.52 -10.16
CA GLN A 44 6.76 0.69 -11.57
C GLN A 44 7.23 2.12 -11.85
N LYS A 45 8.44 2.25 -12.38
CA LYS A 45 8.93 3.51 -12.91
C LYS A 45 8.53 3.59 -14.38
N THR A 46 7.65 4.52 -14.73
CA THR A 46 7.25 4.77 -16.13
C THR A 46 7.74 6.16 -16.51
N GLY A 47 8.92 6.22 -17.15
CA GLY A 47 9.57 7.49 -17.47
C GLY A 47 9.94 8.26 -16.21
N ASP A 48 9.52 9.52 -16.14
CA ASP A 48 9.73 10.43 -15.00
C ASP A 48 8.74 10.19 -13.85
N LEU A 49 7.58 9.57 -14.13
CA LEU A 49 6.54 9.30 -13.14
C LEU A 49 6.79 7.97 -12.44
N LYS A 50 6.73 7.99 -11.11
CA LYS A 50 6.86 6.77 -10.30
C LYS A 50 5.48 6.35 -9.83
N LYS A 51 5.00 5.22 -10.34
CA LYS A 51 3.73 4.62 -9.95
C LYS A 51 4.00 3.44 -9.04
N GLY A 52 3.18 3.30 -8.01
CA GLY A 52 3.25 2.17 -7.10
C GLY A 52 1.87 1.60 -6.84
N GLU A 53 1.79 0.30 -6.62
CA GLU A 53 0.60 -0.38 -6.13
C GLU A 53 0.98 -1.14 -4.86
N VAL A 54 0.21 -0.94 -3.80
CA VAL A 54 0.29 -1.73 -2.58
C VAL A 54 -0.99 -2.55 -2.48
N LYS A 55 -0.86 -3.87 -2.53
CA LYS A 55 -1.96 -4.83 -2.39
C LYS A 55 -1.79 -5.59 -1.10
N VAL A 56 -2.79 -5.53 -0.25
CA VAL A 56 -2.84 -6.21 1.04
C VAL A 56 -3.91 -7.29 0.95
N GLU A 57 -3.59 -8.50 1.38
CA GLU A 57 -4.54 -9.60 1.53
C GLU A 57 -4.69 -9.89 3.02
N THR A 58 -5.92 -9.99 3.50
CA THR A 58 -6.20 -10.31 4.91
C THR A 58 -6.25 -11.82 5.14
N LYS A 59 -5.99 -12.23 6.38
CA LYS A 59 -6.22 -13.60 6.83
C LYS A 59 -7.72 -13.83 6.90
N LYS A 60 -8.18 -14.87 6.22
CA LYS A 60 -9.53 -15.40 6.42
C LYS A 60 -9.60 -16.28 7.65
#